data_AF-A0A672KCI9-F1
#
_entry.id   AF-A0A672KCI9-F1
#
_cell.length_a   1.000
_cell.length_b   1.000
_cell.length_c   1.000
_cell.angle_alpha   90.00
_cell.angle_beta   90.00
_cell.angle_gamma   90.00
#
_symmetry.space_group_name_H-M   'P 1'
#
loop_
_entity.id
_entity.type
_entity.pdbx_description
1 polymer ?
#
loop_
_entity_poly.entity_id
_entity_poly.type
_entity_poly.pdbx_seq_one_letter_code
_entity_poly.pdbx_strand_id
1 'polypeptide(L)'
;LVFGELNGKQCVCMQGRFHFYEGYNIATVTYPVRVFFLLGIETLIVTNAAGGLSHKFQVGDIMLIKDHINIPGFAGQNPLCGRNEERFGVRFPCMSDAYDRDFIRMARETAQELGCDSFIQEGVYCMLAGPSYETIAECKVLQKLGADAVGICSTLVMMSNDF
;
A
#
# COMPACT_ATOMS: atom_id res chain seq x y z
N LEU A 1 -11.98 -14.29 4.03
CA LEU A 1 -11.14 -13.91 5.18
C LEU A 1 -10.65 -15.19 5.82
N VAL A 2 -9.34 -15.35 6.05
CA VAL A 2 -8.76 -16.60 6.57
C VAL A 2 -8.03 -16.28 7.87
N PHE A 3 -8.41 -16.90 8.98
CA PHE A 3 -7.71 -16.80 10.26
C PHE A 3 -6.82 -18.01 10.45
N GLY A 4 -5.65 -17.82 11.07
CA GLY A 4 -4.76 -18.91 11.38
C GLY A 4 -3.46 -18.45 12.00
N GLU A 5 -2.49 -19.37 12.05
CA GLU A 5 -1.15 -19.10 12.55
C GLU A 5 -0.15 -19.16 11.40
N LEU A 6 0.72 -18.15 11.30
CA LEU A 6 1.84 -18.11 10.37
C LEU A 6 3.14 -17.99 11.19
N ASN A 7 3.98 -19.03 11.15
CA ASN A 7 5.25 -19.08 11.87
C ASN A 7 5.13 -18.67 13.37
N GLY A 8 4.14 -19.20 14.10
CA GLY A 8 3.95 -18.88 15.52
C GLY A 8 3.20 -17.57 15.80
N LYS A 9 2.75 -16.84 14.78
CA LYS A 9 2.00 -15.58 14.92
C LYS A 9 0.56 -15.76 14.48
N GLN A 10 -0.37 -15.31 15.32
CA GLN A 10 -1.79 -15.27 14.95
C GLN A 10 -1.99 -14.20 13.87
N CYS A 11 -2.63 -14.58 12.77
CA CYS A 11 -2.82 -13.73 11.60
C CYS A 11 -4.24 -13.88 11.05
N VAL A 12 -4.69 -12.81 10.39
CA VAL A 12 -5.84 -12.85 9.50
C VAL A 12 -5.42 -12.37 8.12
N CYS A 13 -5.78 -13.14 7.10
CA CYS A 13 -5.42 -12.86 5.72
C CYS A 13 -6.67 -12.55 4.89
N MET A 14 -6.60 -11.46 4.14
CA MET A 14 -7.55 -11.17 3.07
C MET A 14 -7.16 -11.96 1.81
N GLN A 15 -7.86 -13.06 1.55
CA GLN A 15 -7.73 -13.78 0.29
C GLN A 15 -8.58 -13.09 -0.79
N GLY A 16 -7.94 -12.13 -1.47
CA GLY A 16 -8.61 -11.20 -2.37
C GLY A 16 -8.91 -9.87 -1.67
N ARG A 17 -8.99 -8.80 -2.46
CA ARG A 17 -9.29 -7.45 -2.02
C ARG A 17 -10.26 -6.79 -2.99
N PHE A 18 -10.96 -5.79 -2.50
CA PHE A 18 -11.76 -4.91 -3.35
C PHE A 18 -10.86 -3.85 -3.97
N HIS A 19 -11.17 -3.47 -5.21
CA HIS A 19 -10.51 -2.39 -5.91
C HIS A 19 -11.48 -1.30 -6.30
N PHE A 20 -11.00 -0.07 -6.26
CA PHE A 20 -11.82 1.11 -6.58
C PHE A 20 -12.39 1.05 -8.01
N TYR A 21 -11.62 0.56 -8.99
CA TYR A 21 -12.11 0.41 -10.37
C TYR A 21 -13.21 -0.63 -10.55
N GLU A 22 -13.48 -1.49 -9.55
CA GLU A 22 -14.61 -2.43 -9.60
C GLU A 22 -15.95 -1.72 -9.32
N GLY A 23 -15.94 -0.41 -9.09
CA GLY A 23 -17.12 0.42 -8.82
C GLY A 23 -17.44 0.56 -7.34
N TYR A 24 -16.62 -0.02 -6.46
CA TYR A 24 -16.74 0.20 -5.02
C TYR A 24 -16.32 1.61 -4.65
N ASN A 25 -17.07 2.25 -3.75
CA ASN A 25 -16.60 3.48 -3.15
C ASN A 25 -15.34 3.21 -2.29
N ILE A 26 -14.55 4.26 -2.08
CA ILE A 26 -13.26 4.18 -1.38
C ILE A 26 -13.38 3.72 0.08
N ALA A 27 -14.49 4.00 0.73
CA ALA A 27 -14.77 3.56 2.10
C ALA A 27 -15.03 2.06 2.16
N THR A 28 -15.69 1.47 1.16
CA THR A 28 -15.89 0.02 1.04
C THR A 28 -14.56 -0.70 0.80
N VAL A 29 -13.70 -0.15 -0.06
CA VAL A 29 -12.36 -0.71 -0.34
C VAL A 29 -11.51 -0.81 0.93
N THR A 30 -11.59 0.21 1.80
CA THR A 30 -10.78 0.32 3.02
C THR A 30 -11.48 -0.19 4.29
N TYR A 31 -12.75 -0.57 4.19
CA TYR A 31 -13.55 -1.04 5.32
C TYR A 31 -12.89 -2.19 6.13
N PRO A 32 -12.28 -3.20 5.51
CA PRO A 32 -11.64 -4.30 6.25
C PRO A 32 -10.56 -3.84 7.23
N VAL A 33 -9.86 -2.73 6.96
CA VAL A 33 -8.82 -2.21 7.86
C VAL A 33 -9.41 -1.77 9.20
N ARG A 34 -10.60 -1.13 9.18
CA ARG A 34 -11.31 -0.78 10.42
C ARG A 34 -11.77 -2.02 11.18
N VAL A 35 -12.15 -3.08 10.47
CA VAL A 35 -12.48 -4.37 11.11
C VAL A 35 -11.24 -4.96 11.78
N PHE A 36 -10.08 -4.91 11.12
CA PHE A 36 -8.80 -5.38 11.67
C PHE A 36 -8.39 -4.62 12.93
N PHE A 37 -8.52 -3.29 12.91
CA PHE A 37 -8.31 -2.48 14.10
C PHE A 37 -9.21 -2.93 15.27
N LEU A 38 -10.50 -3.13 15.03
CA LEU A 38 -11.43 -3.60 16.07
C LEU A 38 -11.18 -5.04 16.54
N LEU A 39 -10.50 -5.85 15.74
CA LEU A 39 -10.02 -7.18 16.13
C LEU A 39 -8.71 -7.14 16.92
N GLY A 40 -8.16 -5.95 17.17
CA GLY A 40 -6.91 -5.76 17.92
C GLY A 40 -5.64 -5.97 17.08
N ILE A 41 -5.72 -5.77 15.75
CA ILE A 41 -4.55 -5.89 14.87
C ILE A 41 -3.75 -4.60 14.90
N GLU A 42 -2.47 -4.72 15.23
CA GLU A 42 -1.54 -3.59 15.36
C GLU A 42 -0.60 -3.48 14.15
N THR A 43 -0.46 -4.53 13.35
CA THR A 43 0.42 -4.55 12.17
C THR A 43 -0.32 -5.01 10.94
N LEU A 44 -0.27 -4.19 9.89
CA LEU A 44 -0.86 -4.49 8.58
C LEU A 44 0.23 -4.67 7.53
N ILE A 45 0.31 -5.86 6.94
CA ILE A 45 1.18 -6.13 5.79
C ILE A 45 0.33 -6.07 4.52
N VAL A 46 0.67 -5.16 3.62
CA VAL A 46 -0.02 -4.99 2.33
C VAL A 46 0.89 -5.42 1.19
N THR A 47 0.42 -6.36 0.38
CA THR A 47 1.13 -6.84 -0.82
C THR A 47 0.36 -6.48 -2.08
N ASN A 48 1.05 -6.20 -3.18
CA ASN A 48 0.42 -5.97 -4.47
C ASN A 48 1.37 -6.27 -5.63
N ALA A 49 0.79 -6.47 -6.81
CA ALA A 49 1.51 -6.41 -8.06
C ALA A 49 1.53 -4.96 -8.58
N ALA A 50 2.64 -4.55 -9.17
CA ALA A 50 2.87 -3.20 -9.68
C ALA A 50 3.63 -3.23 -11.00
N GLY A 51 3.42 -2.21 -11.83
CA GLY A 51 4.28 -1.90 -12.96
C GLY A 51 5.53 -1.17 -12.49
N GLY A 52 6.72 -1.65 -12.88
CA GLY A 52 7.99 -0.97 -12.60
C GLY A 52 8.15 0.26 -13.49
N LEU A 53 8.32 1.44 -12.88
CA LEU A 53 8.66 2.69 -13.57
C LEU A 53 10.16 2.95 -13.53
N SER A 54 10.84 2.53 -12.46
CA SER A 54 12.29 2.64 -12.35
C SER A 54 13.01 1.75 -13.37
N HIS A 55 13.97 2.31 -14.10
CA HIS A 55 14.79 1.56 -15.05
C HIS A 55 15.69 0.49 -14.41
N LYS A 56 15.80 0.50 -13.07
CA LYS A 56 16.59 -0.46 -12.31
C LYS A 56 15.82 -1.74 -12.00
N PHE A 57 14.49 -1.71 -12.08
CA PHE A 57 13.65 -2.81 -11.65
C PHE A 57 13.48 -3.83 -12.78
N GLN A 58 13.42 -5.10 -12.40
CA GLN A 58 13.11 -6.20 -13.30
C GLN A 58 11.77 -6.84 -12.93
N VAL A 59 11.17 -7.55 -13.88
CA VAL A 59 9.99 -8.37 -13.60
C VAL A 59 10.38 -9.44 -12.57
N GLY A 60 9.63 -9.50 -11.46
CA GLY A 60 9.89 -10.43 -10.36
C GLY A 60 10.59 -9.81 -9.15
N ASP A 61 11.10 -8.57 -9.27
CA ASP A 61 11.64 -7.83 -8.13
C ASP A 61 10.56 -7.58 -7.07
N ILE A 62 10.96 -7.60 -5.80
CA ILE A 62 10.12 -7.20 -4.67
C ILE A 62 10.54 -5.79 -4.25
N MET A 63 9.63 -4.83 -4.35
CA MET A 63 9.86 -3.46 -3.90
C MET A 63 9.27 -3.24 -2.51
N LEU A 64 10.11 -2.91 -1.53
CA LEU A 64 9.69 -2.34 -0.26
C LEU A 64 9.19 -0.91 -0.50
N ILE A 65 7.93 -0.65 -0.16
CA ILE A 65 7.34 0.67 -0.34
C ILE A 65 7.82 1.55 0.81
N LYS A 66 8.57 2.61 0.49
CA LYS A 66 9.05 3.59 1.49
C LYS A 66 8.17 4.83 1.61
N ASP A 67 7.42 5.11 0.55
CA ASP A 67 6.53 6.28 0.44
C ASP A 67 5.53 6.05 -0.70
N HIS A 68 4.51 6.91 -0.80
CA HIS A 68 3.55 6.84 -1.89
C HIS A 68 3.10 8.20 -2.45
N ILE A 69 2.61 8.14 -3.69
CA ILE A 69 1.87 9.23 -4.32
C ILE A 69 0.42 8.78 -4.50
N ASN A 70 -0.51 9.44 -3.79
CA ASN A 70 -1.94 9.16 -3.89
C ASN A 70 -2.62 10.12 -4.88
N ILE A 71 -2.57 9.78 -6.18
CA ILE A 71 -3.19 10.61 -7.23
C ILE A 71 -4.71 10.77 -7.03
N PRO A 72 -5.50 9.72 -6.74
CA PRO A 72 -6.91 9.88 -6.41
C PRO A 72 -7.15 10.80 -5.20
N GLY A 73 -6.29 10.74 -4.19
CA GLY A 73 -6.35 11.58 -3.00
C GLY A 73 -6.25 13.08 -3.31
N PHE A 74 -5.38 13.47 -4.25
CA PHE A 74 -5.29 14.86 -4.69
C PHE A 74 -6.59 15.37 -5.35
N ALA A 75 -7.40 14.48 -5.92
CA ALA A 75 -8.70 14.78 -6.49
C ALA A 75 -9.88 14.58 -5.51
N GLY A 76 -9.60 14.39 -4.21
CA GLY A 76 -10.62 14.22 -3.17
C GLY A 76 -11.16 12.79 -3.03
N GLN A 77 -10.61 11.82 -3.75
CA GLN A 77 -10.90 10.40 -3.52
C GLN A 77 -9.95 9.87 -2.45
N ASN A 78 -10.20 10.23 -1.19
CA ASN A 78 -9.46 9.76 -0.02
C ASN A 78 -10.42 9.03 0.94
N PRO A 79 -10.03 7.90 1.56
CA PRO A 79 -10.91 7.13 2.45
C PRO A 79 -11.33 7.88 3.72
N LEU A 80 -10.63 8.96 4.08
CA LEU A 80 -10.92 9.82 5.23
C LEU A 80 -11.82 11.01 4.87
N CYS A 81 -12.17 11.19 3.59
CA CYS A 81 -13.17 12.18 3.19
C CYS A 81 -14.55 11.84 3.81
N GLY A 82 -15.21 12.85 4.37
CA GLY A 82 -16.48 12.71 5.09
C GLY A 82 -16.37 13.10 6.56
N ARG A 83 -17.28 12.61 7.40
CA ARG A 83 -17.28 12.83 8.86
C ARG A 83 -16.18 11.98 9.51
N ASN A 84 -15.40 12.57 10.42
CA ASN A 84 -14.41 11.82 11.20
C ASN A 84 -15.10 10.95 12.25
N GLU A 85 -14.55 9.78 12.47
CA GLU A 85 -14.99 8.88 13.53
C GLU A 85 -13.84 8.76 14.54
N GLU A 86 -13.97 9.51 15.64
CA GLU A 86 -12.89 9.73 16.63
C GLU A 86 -12.42 8.45 17.33
N ARG A 87 -13.23 7.39 17.31
CA ARG A 87 -12.85 6.05 17.84
C ARG A 87 -11.73 5.39 17.05
N PHE A 88 -11.55 5.80 15.80
CA PHE A 88 -10.54 5.25 14.91
C PHE A 88 -9.29 6.13 15.01
N GLY A 89 -9.38 7.44 14.73
CA GLY A 89 -8.19 8.29 14.84
C GLY A 89 -8.49 9.78 14.74
N VAL A 90 -7.41 10.55 14.60
CA VAL A 90 -7.46 12.01 14.48
C VAL A 90 -8.04 12.45 13.12
N ARG A 91 -8.58 13.67 13.07
CA ARG A 91 -9.17 14.22 11.84
C ARG A 91 -8.16 14.39 10.70
N PHE A 92 -6.92 14.74 11.03
CA PHE A 92 -5.87 15.10 10.08
C PHE A 92 -4.60 14.32 10.42
N PRO A 93 -4.54 13.02 10.07
CA PRO A 93 -3.36 12.22 10.34
C PRO A 93 -2.17 12.64 9.46
N CYS A 94 -0.96 12.45 9.98
CA CYS A 94 0.27 12.69 9.24
C CYS A 94 0.66 11.40 8.51
N MET A 95 0.97 11.49 7.21
CA MET A 95 1.35 10.33 6.40
C MET A 95 2.86 10.15 6.22
N SER A 96 3.70 11.01 6.84
CA SER A 96 5.16 11.05 6.62
C SER A 96 5.91 9.80 7.08
N ASP A 97 5.27 9.01 7.92
CA ASP A 97 5.77 7.83 8.61
C ASP A 97 4.81 6.64 8.47
N ALA A 98 3.89 6.69 7.50
CA ALA A 98 2.92 5.64 7.23
C ALA A 98 3.53 4.30 6.82
N TYR A 99 4.81 4.30 6.42
CA TYR A 99 5.61 3.10 6.20
C TYR A 99 6.68 3.01 7.29
N ASP A 100 6.51 2.03 8.17
CA ASP A 100 7.41 1.82 9.31
C ASP A 100 8.84 1.50 8.84
N ARG A 101 9.79 2.36 9.24
CA ARG A 101 11.19 2.26 8.85
C ARG A 101 11.90 1.06 9.45
N ASP A 102 11.48 0.60 10.63
CA ASP A 102 12.03 -0.58 11.27
C ASP A 102 11.58 -1.85 10.54
N PHE A 103 10.33 -1.92 10.06
CA PHE A 103 9.89 -3.03 9.20
C PHE A 103 10.61 -3.05 7.84
N ILE A 104 10.82 -1.89 7.20
CA ILE A 104 11.60 -1.81 5.96
C ILE A 104 13.04 -2.28 6.19
N ARG A 105 13.68 -1.83 7.28
CA ARG A 105 15.02 -2.27 7.67
C ARG A 105 15.06 -3.78 7.88
N MET A 106 14.14 -4.32 8.68
CA MET A 106 14.05 -5.75 8.98
C MET A 106 13.88 -6.58 7.72
N ALA A 107 12.99 -6.18 6.81
CA ALA A 107 12.79 -6.87 5.53
C ALA A 107 14.07 -6.91 4.68
N ARG A 108 14.83 -5.80 4.63
CA ARG A 108 16.11 -5.74 3.93
C ARG A 108 17.17 -6.64 4.58
N GLU A 109 17.30 -6.60 5.89
CA GLU A 109 18.25 -7.44 6.64
C GLU A 109 17.92 -8.93 6.44
N THR A 110 16.66 -9.32 6.57
CA THR A 110 16.20 -10.69 6.32
C THR A 110 16.48 -11.12 4.88
N ALA A 111 16.29 -10.24 3.89
CA ALA A 111 16.61 -10.58 2.51
C ALA A 111 18.11 -10.83 2.28
N GLN A 112 18.98 -10.07 2.95
CA GLN A 112 20.43 -10.30 2.90
C GLN A 112 20.80 -11.63 3.55
N GLU A 113 20.24 -11.93 4.73
CA GLU A 113 20.45 -13.19 5.43
C GLU A 113 20.02 -14.41 4.61
N LEU A 114 18.95 -14.27 3.83
CA LEU A 114 18.43 -15.31 2.93
C LEU A 114 19.10 -15.33 1.55
N GLY A 115 20.07 -14.44 1.28
CA GLY A 115 20.75 -14.34 -0.02
C GLY A 115 19.82 -13.89 -1.17
N CYS A 116 18.78 -13.14 -0.83
CA CYS A 116 17.72 -12.67 -1.74
C CYS A 116 17.83 -11.16 -2.04
N ASP A 117 18.84 -10.48 -1.52
CA ASP A 117 19.03 -9.02 -1.63
C ASP A 117 19.10 -8.52 -3.08
N SER A 118 19.58 -9.35 -4.01
CA SER A 118 19.73 -9.02 -5.43
C SER A 118 18.44 -8.60 -6.15
N PHE A 119 17.27 -9.03 -5.68
CA PHE A 119 15.96 -8.69 -6.25
C PHE A 119 15.06 -7.89 -5.28
N ILE A 120 15.64 -7.38 -4.18
CA ILE A 120 14.94 -6.47 -3.27
C ILE A 120 15.24 -5.03 -3.66
N GLN A 121 14.17 -4.29 -3.92
CA GLN A 121 14.20 -2.87 -4.24
C GLN A 121 13.53 -2.07 -3.12
N GLU A 122 13.73 -0.76 -3.10
CA GLU A 122 13.02 0.17 -2.22
C GLU A 122 12.63 1.42 -3.01
N GLY A 123 11.37 1.85 -2.93
CA GLY A 123 10.89 2.93 -3.81
C GLY A 123 9.55 3.52 -3.44
N VAL A 124 9.18 4.57 -4.20
CA VAL A 124 7.91 5.29 -4.07
C VAL A 124 6.85 4.62 -4.94
N TYR A 125 5.73 4.24 -4.33
CA TYR A 125 4.60 3.65 -5.05
C TYR A 125 3.57 4.72 -5.43
N CYS A 126 3.26 4.83 -6.73
CA CYS A 126 2.17 5.68 -7.20
C CYS A 126 0.89 4.87 -7.39
N MET A 127 -0.20 5.35 -6.79
CA MET A 127 -1.52 4.75 -6.98
C MET A 127 -2.32 5.51 -8.03
N LEU A 128 -2.88 4.77 -9.00
CA LEU A 128 -3.90 5.25 -9.92
C LEU A 128 -5.25 4.59 -9.65
N ALA A 129 -6.32 5.16 -10.22
CA ALA A 129 -7.67 4.62 -10.12
C ALA A 129 -7.87 3.36 -10.99
N GLY A 130 -7.24 3.29 -12.18
CA GLY A 130 -7.45 2.21 -13.15
C GLY A 130 -8.81 2.29 -13.88
N PRO A 131 -9.24 1.23 -14.59
CA PRO A 131 -8.59 -0.08 -14.74
C PRO A 131 -7.61 -0.16 -15.91
N SER A 132 -7.59 0.82 -16.81
CA SER A 132 -6.62 0.85 -17.90
C SER A 132 -5.21 1.03 -17.34
N TYR A 133 -4.26 0.30 -17.90
CA TYR A 133 -2.84 0.56 -17.66
C TYR A 133 -2.41 1.89 -18.26
N GLU A 134 -1.25 2.34 -17.80
CA GLU A 134 -0.68 3.62 -18.15
C GLU A 134 -0.21 3.65 -19.61
N THR A 135 -0.47 4.77 -20.28
CA THR A 135 0.16 5.12 -21.54
C THR A 135 1.63 5.50 -21.33
N ILE A 136 2.41 5.54 -22.42
CA ILE A 136 3.82 5.98 -22.38
C ILE A 136 3.96 7.39 -21.78
N ALA A 137 3.02 8.30 -22.08
CA ALA A 137 3.06 9.66 -21.56
C ALA A 137 2.79 9.69 -20.04
N GLU A 138 1.82 8.91 -19.57
CA GLU A 138 1.51 8.79 -18.14
C GLU A 138 2.70 8.17 -17.38
N CYS A 139 3.31 7.09 -17.87
CA CYS A 139 4.52 6.52 -17.27
C CYS A 139 5.63 7.58 -17.11
N LYS A 140 5.89 8.39 -18.15
CA LYS A 140 6.89 9.47 -18.10
C LYS A 140 6.52 10.56 -17.09
N VAL A 141 5.24 10.89 -16.95
CA VAL A 141 4.78 11.84 -15.93
C VAL A 141 5.04 11.28 -14.54
N LEU A 142 4.65 10.03 -14.28
CA LEU A 142 4.84 9.40 -12.97
C LEU A 142 6.32 9.28 -12.58
N GLN A 143 7.18 8.91 -13.54
CA GLN A 143 8.64 8.92 -13.35
C GLN A 143 9.15 10.31 -12.97
N LYS A 144 8.68 11.36 -13.65
CA LYS A 144 9.07 12.76 -13.34
C LYS A 144 8.56 13.22 -11.97
N LEU A 145 7.46 12.65 -11.49
CA LEU A 145 6.95 12.88 -10.13
C LEU A 145 7.73 12.08 -9.07
N GLY A 146 8.67 11.23 -9.48
CA GLY A 146 9.52 10.45 -8.58
C GLY A 146 8.95 9.10 -8.17
N ALA A 147 7.96 8.58 -8.90
CA ALA A 147 7.43 7.23 -8.66
C ALA A 147 8.38 6.16 -9.23
N ASP A 148 8.64 5.11 -8.44
CA ASP A 148 9.47 3.97 -8.83
C ASP A 148 8.62 2.78 -9.32
N ALA A 149 7.40 2.66 -8.79
CA ALA A 149 6.40 1.69 -9.24
C ALA A 149 5.02 2.35 -9.29
N VAL A 150 4.16 1.83 -10.17
CA VAL A 150 2.77 2.24 -10.28
C VAL A 150 1.87 1.03 -10.10
N GLY A 151 0.75 1.22 -9.44
CA GLY A 151 -0.29 0.23 -9.47
C GLY A 151 -1.64 0.81 -9.12
N ILE A 152 -2.58 -0.10 -9.00
CA ILE A 152 -3.98 0.23 -8.82
C ILE A 152 -4.37 -0.30 -7.44
N CYS A 153 -4.97 0.57 -6.62
CA CYS A 153 -5.63 0.26 -5.32
C CYS A 153 -4.80 0.26 -4.01
N SER A 154 -3.49 0.04 -4.00
CA SER A 154 -2.82 -0.38 -2.74
C SER A 154 -2.64 0.69 -1.66
N THR A 155 -2.47 1.97 -2.03
CA THR A 155 -2.20 3.04 -1.03
C THR A 155 -3.42 3.38 -0.19
N LEU A 156 -4.63 3.16 -0.72
CA LEU A 156 -5.87 3.46 0.00
C LEU A 156 -5.99 2.68 1.31
N VAL A 157 -5.53 1.43 1.29
CA VAL A 157 -5.53 0.53 2.46
C VAL A 157 -4.55 1.02 3.52
N MET A 158 -3.43 1.62 3.13
CA MET A 158 -2.44 2.18 4.07
C MET A 158 -2.94 3.46 4.74
N MET A 159 -3.67 4.33 4.01
CA MET A 159 -4.24 5.57 4.58
C MET A 159 -5.37 5.36 5.58
N SER A 160 -5.83 4.11 5.76
CA SER A 160 -6.83 3.74 6.76
C SER A 160 -6.23 3.18 8.04
N ASN A 161 -4.90 3.17 8.18
CA ASN A 161 -4.17 2.53 9.28
C ASN A 161 -3.50 3.51 10.26
N ASP A 162 -3.74 4.82 10.18
CA ASP A 162 -3.19 5.79 11.12
C ASP A 162 -3.98 5.79 12.45
N PHE A 163 -3.79 4.71 13.21
CA PHE A 163 -4.30 4.50 14.56
C PHE A 163 -3.15 4.31 15.54
#